data_AF-A0A973AI77-F1
#
_entry.id   AF-A0A973AI77-F1
#
_cell.length_a   1.000
_cell.length_b   1.000
_cell.length_c   1.000
_cell.angle_alpha   90.00
_cell.angle_beta   90.00
_cell.angle_gamma   90.00
#
_symmetry.space_group_name_H-M   'P 1'
#
loop_
_entity.id
_entity.type
_entity.pdbx_description
1 polymer ?
#
loop_
_entity_poly.entity_id
_entity_poly.type
_entity_poly.pdbx_seq_one_letter_code
_entity_poly.pdbx_strand_id
1 'polypeptide(L)'
;MAAPDTCFHCALPNPGGCDLTVEIDGEQQKVCCPGCKAVAELIRDSGMASYYEMRSAPEPGVGKPPSDEVEWQVFNSNEMLSAFADVDLNIAEATIYAGGLYCSACSWLIETSLGRIKGVLSVEVNPVTHRLRVRWDSDEAGLGDILAALSKLGYRPQPMAANDTTRPEIVEQRAALKRLLVASLGMMQVMMFAVGLYAGDFQGIDADMQRFLRLVSFFVATPVVFYSARPFFASAWRGVMARRPGMDLPVSIAIGSAYAASVYATFTNGPAVWFDSVAMFVFFLTLGRYLEMRARHRSIDRSAALSQLLPNTATLIVNGERKTVPVAQLAKGDRVLIRAGDSIPADGVIIAGAGSVDEALLTGEAEPRQRVVGDPLAAGSVNLDAVIEMRITRTGGDTTLGAINRLSERARFTRPTFVNIADRIASFVVVALLLIATVVALYWYFVAPEKAFVITLSVLVVTCPCALALATPAAFATAGSRLSELHLLVTNGNAIEVLSRTTHIVFDKTGTLTFGTP
;
A
#
# COMPACT_ATOMS: atom_id res chain seq x y z
N MET A 1 -30.59 21.53 31.80
CA MET A 1 -31.44 22.09 30.73
C MET A 1 -30.53 22.80 29.72
N ALA A 2 -30.35 22.25 28.52
CA ALA A 2 -29.51 22.83 27.47
C ALA A 2 -30.20 24.06 26.86
N ALA A 3 -29.42 25.06 26.44
CA ALA A 3 -29.95 26.25 25.77
C ALA A 3 -30.74 25.84 24.50
N PRO A 4 -31.88 26.51 24.18
CA PRO A 4 -32.88 26.04 23.21
C PRO A 4 -32.41 25.90 21.76
N ASP A 5 -31.17 26.29 21.45
CA ASP A 5 -30.58 26.27 20.11
C ASP A 5 -29.33 25.37 20.00
N THR A 6 -29.09 24.48 20.96
CA THR A 6 -27.97 23.52 20.93
C THR A 6 -28.44 22.09 20.70
N CYS A 7 -27.59 21.29 20.06
CA CYS A 7 -27.78 19.87 19.82
C CYS A 7 -27.79 19.11 21.15
N PHE A 8 -28.83 18.33 21.38
CA PHE A 8 -28.94 17.49 22.57
C PHE A 8 -27.78 16.48 22.69
N HIS A 9 -27.26 15.95 21.59
CA HIS A 9 -26.23 14.92 21.65
C HIS A 9 -24.81 15.50 21.87
N CYS A 10 -24.42 16.51 21.10
CA CYS A 10 -23.03 17.02 21.06
C CYS A 10 -22.85 18.48 21.53
N ALA A 11 -23.91 19.12 22.04
CA ALA A 11 -23.93 20.50 22.57
C ALA A 11 -23.48 21.62 21.59
N LEU A 12 -23.30 21.33 20.30
CA LEU A 12 -23.06 22.34 19.27
C LEU A 12 -24.33 23.12 18.90
N PRO A 13 -24.24 24.36 18.40
CA PRO A 13 -25.41 25.08 17.87
C PRO A 13 -26.10 24.29 16.76
N ASN A 14 -27.43 24.21 16.78
CA ASN A 14 -28.19 23.62 15.69
C ASN A 14 -28.06 24.52 14.45
N PRO A 15 -27.64 23.99 13.29
CA PRO A 15 -27.60 24.78 12.07
C PRO A 15 -29.01 25.25 11.69
N GLY A 16 -29.13 26.50 11.25
CA GLY A 16 -30.42 27.08 10.87
C GLY A 16 -31.13 26.25 9.81
N GLY A 17 -32.38 25.85 10.08
CA GLY A 17 -33.19 24.99 9.20
C GLY A 17 -33.07 23.48 9.44
N CYS A 18 -32.40 23.05 10.51
CA CYS A 18 -32.30 21.63 10.89
C CYS A 18 -33.44 21.21 11.84
N ASP A 19 -34.42 20.47 11.32
CA ASP A 19 -35.58 19.93 12.06
C ASP A 19 -35.39 18.48 12.54
N LEU A 20 -34.14 18.03 12.68
CA LEU A 20 -33.86 16.67 13.13
C LEU A 20 -34.12 16.54 14.64
N THR A 21 -35.00 15.61 15.01
CA THR A 21 -35.29 15.24 16.40
C THR A 21 -35.08 13.75 16.66
N VAL A 22 -34.85 13.43 17.93
CA VAL A 22 -34.78 12.07 18.49
C VAL A 22 -35.59 12.03 19.78
N GLU A 23 -36.32 10.94 20.01
CA GLU A 23 -37.05 10.70 21.25
C GLU A 23 -36.15 9.96 22.26
N ILE A 24 -35.89 10.58 23.42
CA ILE A 24 -35.12 10.00 24.53
C ILE A 24 -35.97 10.15 25.79
N ASP A 25 -36.22 9.04 26.49
CA ASP A 25 -37.01 8.99 27.74
C ASP A 25 -38.39 9.70 27.66
N GLY A 26 -39.04 9.64 26.49
CA GLY A 26 -40.35 10.23 26.24
C GLY A 26 -40.33 11.72 25.86
N GLU A 27 -39.15 12.35 25.78
CA GLU A 27 -38.99 13.74 25.33
C GLU A 27 -38.37 13.83 23.93
N GLN A 28 -38.91 14.71 23.08
CA GLN A 28 -38.36 15.01 21.76
C GLN A 28 -37.21 16.01 21.88
N GLN A 29 -36.00 15.56 21.55
CA GLN A 29 -34.77 16.33 21.66
C GLN A 29 -34.24 16.70 20.27
N LYS A 30 -33.83 17.96 20.06
CA LYS A 30 -33.26 18.42 18.79
C LYS A 30 -31.79 18.00 18.64
N VAL A 31 -31.38 17.62 17.43
CA VAL A 31 -30.00 17.25 17.09
C VAL A 31 -29.50 17.95 15.83
N CYS A 32 -28.19 18.23 15.76
CA CYS A 32 -27.62 19.07 14.70
C CYS A 32 -27.36 18.36 13.36
N CYS A 33 -27.34 17.02 13.32
CA CYS A 33 -27.04 16.26 12.10
C CYS A 33 -27.57 14.81 12.16
N PRO A 34 -27.66 14.09 11.02
CA PRO A 34 -28.07 12.70 10.99
C PRO A 34 -27.18 11.76 11.81
N GLY A 35 -25.89 12.08 11.96
CA GLY A 35 -24.97 11.32 12.81
C GLY A 35 -25.33 11.40 14.29
N CYS A 36 -25.61 12.61 14.79
CA CYS A 36 -26.08 12.80 16.17
C CYS A 36 -27.43 12.12 16.42
N LYS A 37 -28.31 12.11 15.42
CA LYS A 37 -29.58 11.35 15.48
C LYS A 37 -29.32 9.85 15.61
N ALA A 38 -28.51 9.28 14.71
CA ALA A 38 -28.24 7.85 14.66
C ALA A 38 -27.55 7.33 15.94
N VAL A 39 -26.58 8.08 16.47
CA VAL A 39 -25.90 7.70 17.73
C VAL A 39 -26.88 7.80 18.90
N ALA A 40 -27.73 8.83 18.93
CA ALA A 40 -28.71 8.97 20.01
C ALA A 40 -29.79 7.88 20.00
N GLU A 41 -30.30 7.52 18.82
CA GLU A 41 -31.22 6.38 18.64
C GLU A 41 -30.54 5.08 19.03
N LEU A 42 -29.28 4.85 18.64
CA LEU A 42 -28.52 3.66 19.01
C LEU A 42 -28.33 3.51 20.52
N ILE A 43 -27.99 4.59 21.24
CA ILE A 43 -27.83 4.58 22.70
C ILE A 43 -29.15 4.21 23.39
N ARG A 44 -30.27 4.77 22.92
CA ARG A 44 -31.61 4.43 23.43
C ARG A 44 -31.97 2.98 23.13
N ASP A 45 -31.84 2.56 21.88
CA ASP A 45 -32.25 1.23 21.41
C ASP A 45 -31.40 0.12 22.04
N SER A 46 -30.18 0.45 22.48
CA SER A 46 -29.29 -0.45 23.23
C SER A 46 -29.56 -0.50 24.74
N GLY A 47 -30.61 0.18 25.23
CA GLY A 47 -30.94 0.23 26.66
C GLY A 47 -29.95 1.05 27.51
N MET A 48 -29.13 1.90 26.88
CA MET A 48 -28.10 2.71 27.54
C MET A 48 -28.53 4.18 27.68
N ALA A 49 -29.85 4.47 27.71
CA ALA A 49 -30.38 5.82 27.81
C ALA A 49 -29.88 6.59 29.06
N SER A 50 -29.58 5.87 30.15
CA SER A 50 -28.99 6.42 31.38
C SER A 50 -27.63 7.10 31.18
N TYR A 51 -26.97 6.89 30.03
CA TYR A 51 -25.83 7.70 29.59
C TYR A 51 -26.13 9.21 29.61
N TYR A 52 -27.34 9.61 29.25
CA TYR A 52 -27.74 11.02 29.19
C TYR A 52 -28.00 11.64 30.56
N GLU A 53 -28.33 10.82 31.55
CA GLU A 53 -28.48 11.22 32.95
C GLU A 53 -27.12 11.34 33.66
N MET A 54 -26.20 10.42 33.34
CA MET A 54 -24.87 10.35 33.95
C MET A 54 -23.84 11.29 33.32
N ARG A 55 -24.07 11.77 32.09
CA ARG A 55 -23.13 12.68 31.44
C ARG A 55 -23.17 14.07 32.09
N SER A 56 -21.99 14.61 32.37
CA SER A 56 -21.80 16.06 32.53
C SER A 56 -22.11 16.77 31.20
N ALA A 57 -22.40 18.08 31.25
CA ALA A 57 -22.70 18.87 30.05
C ALA A 57 -21.65 18.62 28.96
N PRO A 58 -22.03 18.23 27.72
CA PRO A 58 -21.06 17.88 26.68
C PRO A 58 -20.21 19.09 26.30
N GLU A 59 -18.90 18.90 26.12
CA GLU A 59 -18.07 19.93 25.50
C GLU A 59 -18.48 20.11 24.02
N PRO A 60 -18.67 21.36 23.54
CA PRO A 60 -19.04 21.59 22.14
C PRO A 60 -17.93 21.09 21.21
N GLY A 61 -18.25 20.12 20.34
CA GLY A 61 -17.36 19.74 19.23
C GLY A 61 -16.80 18.30 19.22
N VAL A 62 -17.12 17.45 20.20
CA VAL A 62 -16.61 16.06 20.30
C VAL A 62 -17.09 15.13 19.15
N GLY A 63 -17.90 15.63 18.20
CA GLY A 63 -18.47 14.83 17.11
C GLY A 63 -18.40 15.43 15.71
N LYS A 64 -17.62 16.50 15.46
CA LYS A 64 -17.41 16.97 14.08
C LYS A 64 -16.16 16.28 13.52
N PRO A 65 -16.23 15.49 12.43
CA PRO A 65 -15.01 15.10 11.73
C PRO A 65 -14.37 16.39 11.24
N PRO A 66 -13.14 16.70 11.65
CA PRO A 66 -12.50 17.91 11.22
C PRO A 66 -12.02 17.71 9.77
N SER A 67 -11.71 18.80 9.06
CA SER A 67 -11.16 18.73 7.70
C SER A 67 -9.94 17.82 7.62
N ASP A 68 -9.67 17.20 6.46
CA ASP A 68 -8.56 16.27 6.23
C ASP A 68 -7.19 16.71 6.80
N GLU A 69 -6.95 18.02 6.98
CA GLU A 69 -5.73 18.56 7.59
C GLU A 69 -5.63 18.40 9.12
N VAL A 70 -6.75 18.35 9.84
CA VAL A 70 -6.79 18.20 11.31
C VAL A 70 -6.71 16.72 11.70
N GLU A 71 -7.13 15.80 10.82
CA GLU A 71 -7.04 14.35 11.05
C GLU A 71 -5.59 13.88 11.19
N TRP A 72 -4.66 14.48 10.43
CA TRP A 72 -3.26 14.08 10.48
C TRP A 72 -2.48 14.67 11.65
N GLN A 73 -2.90 15.82 12.21
CA GLN A 73 -2.21 16.46 13.34
C GLN A 73 -2.22 15.59 14.61
N VAL A 74 -3.16 14.65 14.74
CA VAL A 74 -3.18 13.66 15.83
C VAL A 74 -1.91 12.81 15.86
N PHE A 75 -1.28 12.56 14.70
CA PHE A 75 -0.05 11.79 14.59
C PHE A 75 1.21 12.55 15.03
N ASN A 76 1.08 13.83 15.40
CA ASN A 76 2.18 14.63 15.97
C ASN A 76 2.31 14.46 17.50
N SER A 77 1.40 13.75 18.16
CA SER A 77 1.53 13.49 19.60
C SER A 77 2.65 12.49 19.90
N ASN A 78 3.33 12.65 21.04
CA ASN A 78 4.41 11.75 21.45
C ASN A 78 3.97 10.28 21.54
N GLU A 79 2.73 10.02 21.98
CA GLU A 79 2.16 8.67 22.06
C GLU A 79 2.05 8.05 20.66
N MET A 80 1.52 8.79 19.69
CA MET A 80 1.38 8.30 18.31
C MET A 80 2.74 8.17 17.61
N LEU A 81 3.65 9.12 17.82
CA LEU A 81 5.03 9.02 17.33
C LEU A 81 5.71 7.74 17.83
N SER A 82 5.62 7.43 19.13
CA SER A 82 6.22 6.21 19.69
C SER A 82 5.59 4.91 19.18
N ALA A 83 4.33 4.96 18.72
CA ALA A 83 3.62 3.80 18.19
C ALA A 83 3.95 3.50 16.72
N PHE A 84 4.27 4.54 15.93
CA PHE A 84 4.41 4.47 14.48
C PHE A 84 5.79 4.85 13.94
N ALA A 85 6.68 5.36 14.80
CA ALA A 85 8.03 5.77 14.45
C ALA A 85 9.05 5.27 15.48
N ASP A 86 10.24 4.91 15.00
CA ASP A 86 11.43 4.67 15.82
C ASP A 86 12.18 6.00 15.95
N VAL A 87 12.43 6.46 17.17
CA VAL A 87 13.03 7.78 17.43
C VAL A 87 14.39 7.58 18.09
N ASP A 88 15.45 7.96 17.39
CA ASP A 88 16.82 7.98 17.91
C ASP A 88 17.27 9.44 18.08
N LEU A 89 17.35 9.88 19.34
CA LEU A 89 17.58 11.28 19.72
C LEU A 89 16.51 12.21 19.11
N ASN A 90 16.88 12.92 18.05
CA ASN A 90 16.04 13.91 17.36
C ASN A 90 15.62 13.39 15.98
N ILE A 91 16.07 12.20 15.58
CA ILE A 91 15.79 11.62 14.27
C ILE A 91 14.69 10.58 14.44
N ALA A 92 13.51 10.88 13.91
CA ALA A 92 12.41 9.93 13.81
C ALA A 92 12.44 9.21 12.46
N GLU A 93 12.16 7.91 12.47
CA GLU A 93 12.02 7.06 11.29
C GLU A 93 10.67 6.34 11.34
N ALA A 94 9.87 6.47 10.27
CA ALA A 94 8.59 5.77 10.16
C ALA A 94 8.44 5.10 8.79
N THR A 95 7.72 3.98 8.79
CA THR A 95 7.28 3.30 7.57
C THR A 95 5.80 3.59 7.35
N ILE A 96 5.49 4.10 6.15
CA ILE A 96 4.14 4.51 5.77
C ILE A 96 3.74 3.72 4.53
N TYR A 97 2.57 3.11 4.54
CA TYR A 97 1.94 2.57 3.34
C TYR A 97 1.25 3.71 2.58
N ALA A 98 1.52 3.86 1.29
CA ALA A 98 0.91 4.87 0.42
C ALA A 98 0.06 4.20 -0.66
N GLY A 99 -1.23 4.07 -0.41
CA GLY A 99 -2.17 3.55 -1.39
C GLY A 99 -2.30 4.47 -2.62
N GLY A 100 -2.42 3.88 -3.82
CA GLY A 100 -2.58 4.62 -5.09
C GLY A 100 -1.28 4.93 -5.83
N LEU A 101 -0.19 4.30 -5.41
CA LEU A 101 1.11 4.31 -6.06
C LEU A 101 1.08 3.29 -7.22
N TYR A 102 1.43 3.69 -8.44
CA TYR A 102 1.31 2.80 -9.62
C TYR A 102 2.56 2.75 -10.51
N CYS A 103 3.43 3.75 -10.39
CA CYS A 103 4.60 3.85 -11.23
C CYS A 103 5.74 4.55 -10.50
N SER A 104 6.94 4.43 -11.04
CA SER A 104 8.14 5.10 -10.57
C SER A 104 8.06 6.63 -10.58
N ALA A 105 7.22 7.22 -11.43
CA ALA A 105 6.96 8.67 -11.39
C ALA A 105 6.23 9.07 -10.10
N CYS A 106 5.39 8.19 -9.53
CA CYS A 106 4.78 8.40 -8.22
C CYS A 106 5.83 8.43 -7.12
N SER A 107 6.80 7.51 -7.14
CA SER A 107 7.91 7.47 -6.18
C SER A 107 8.74 8.76 -6.20
N TRP A 108 9.16 9.20 -7.39
CA TRP A 108 9.92 10.44 -7.50
C TRP A 108 9.13 11.67 -7.02
N LEU A 109 7.83 11.73 -7.35
CA LEU A 109 6.96 12.82 -6.90
C LEU A 109 6.87 12.87 -5.37
N ILE A 110 6.72 11.72 -4.72
CA ILE A 110 6.72 11.60 -3.27
C ILE A 110 8.08 12.03 -2.70
N GLU A 111 9.19 11.44 -3.17
CA GLU A 111 10.55 11.75 -2.70
C GLU A 111 10.87 13.25 -2.83
N THR A 112 10.54 13.85 -3.97
CA THR A 112 10.83 15.27 -4.24
C THR A 112 9.91 16.20 -3.46
N SER A 113 8.65 15.82 -3.23
CA SER A 113 7.69 16.66 -2.52
C SER A 113 7.94 16.61 -1.02
N LEU A 114 8.16 15.42 -0.46
CA LEU A 114 8.47 15.24 0.96
C LEU A 114 9.87 15.75 1.29
N GLY A 115 10.85 15.57 0.40
CA GLY A 115 12.20 16.11 0.60
C GLY A 115 12.30 17.64 0.55
N ARG A 116 11.22 18.35 0.20
CA ARG A 116 11.13 19.82 0.30
C ARG A 116 10.58 20.29 1.66
N ILE A 117 10.04 19.39 2.46
CA ILE A 117 9.56 19.71 3.81
C ILE A 117 10.80 19.92 4.68
N LYS A 118 10.88 21.07 5.34
CA LYS A 118 11.97 21.39 6.27
C LYS A 118 11.97 20.34 7.40
N GLY A 119 13.13 19.83 7.78
CA GLY A 119 13.26 18.74 8.76
C GLY A 119 13.29 17.33 8.17
N VAL A 120 12.84 17.11 6.92
CA VAL A 120 12.92 15.78 6.30
C VAL A 120 14.36 15.50 5.83
N LEU A 121 14.97 14.45 6.38
CA LEU A 121 16.37 14.07 6.12
C LEU A 121 16.49 13.12 4.93
N SER A 122 15.62 12.11 4.86
CA SER A 122 15.61 11.16 3.74
C SER A 122 14.24 10.54 3.52
N VAL A 123 13.91 10.28 2.26
CA VAL A 123 12.66 9.62 1.86
C VAL A 123 13.02 8.50 0.88
N GLU A 124 12.70 7.27 1.25
CA GLU A 124 12.92 6.08 0.42
C GLU A 124 11.57 5.47 0.07
N VAL A 125 11.17 5.50 -1.20
CA VAL A 125 9.88 4.97 -1.63
C VAL A 125 10.08 3.67 -2.37
N ASN A 126 9.42 2.61 -1.91
CA ASN A 126 9.33 1.36 -2.62
C ASN A 126 7.99 1.28 -3.38
N PRO A 127 7.98 1.50 -4.71
CA PRO A 127 6.76 1.42 -5.51
C PRO A 127 6.22 0.00 -5.67
N VAL A 128 7.01 -1.02 -5.33
CA VAL A 128 6.62 -2.43 -5.42
C VAL A 128 5.80 -2.84 -4.21
N THR A 129 6.18 -2.39 -3.02
CA THR A 129 5.47 -2.67 -1.75
C THR A 129 4.45 -1.59 -1.40
N HIS A 130 4.41 -0.47 -2.15
CA HIS A 130 3.68 0.74 -1.80
C HIS A 130 4.06 1.31 -0.43
N ARG A 131 5.22 0.95 0.11
CA ARG A 131 5.72 1.45 1.38
C ARG A 131 6.78 2.51 1.12
N LEU A 132 6.77 3.54 1.94
CA LEU A 132 7.84 4.54 1.98
C LEU A 132 8.38 4.63 3.40
N ARG A 133 9.69 4.79 3.50
CA ARG A 133 10.40 5.05 4.74
C ARG A 133 10.83 6.50 4.74
N VAL A 134 10.44 7.25 5.77
CA VAL A 134 10.82 8.65 5.93
C VAL A 134 11.63 8.78 7.21
N ARG A 135 12.76 9.48 7.12
CA ARG A 135 13.55 9.92 8.26
C ARG A 135 13.48 11.44 8.32
N TRP A 136 13.17 11.97 9.48
CA TRP A 136 13.06 13.41 9.69
C TRP A 136 13.53 13.80 11.08
N ASP A 137 13.86 15.07 11.23
CA ASP A 137 14.13 15.70 12.50
C ASP A 137 12.79 16.00 13.20
N SER A 138 12.55 15.36 14.34
CA SER A 138 11.29 15.46 15.09
C SER A 138 11.06 16.86 15.68
N ASP A 139 12.11 17.67 15.80
CA ASP A 139 12.00 19.05 16.29
C ASP A 139 11.57 20.02 15.18
N GLU A 140 11.83 19.67 13.91
CA GLU A 140 11.52 20.53 12.75
C GLU A 140 10.26 20.11 11.97
N ALA A 141 9.87 18.83 12.00
CA ALA A 141 8.69 18.31 11.29
C ALA A 141 7.93 17.24 12.07
N GLY A 142 6.60 17.22 11.93
CA GLY A 142 5.75 16.19 12.50
C GLY A 142 5.37 15.07 11.52
N LEU A 143 5.09 13.87 12.03
CA LEU A 143 4.58 12.75 11.23
C LEU A 143 3.25 13.13 10.53
N GLY A 144 2.40 13.90 11.20
CA GLY A 144 1.16 14.44 10.66
C GLY A 144 1.37 15.34 9.44
N ASP A 145 2.44 16.14 9.42
CA ASP A 145 2.75 17.01 8.28
C ASP A 145 3.13 16.21 7.04
N ILE A 146 3.88 15.11 7.26
CA ILE A 146 4.26 14.15 6.22
C ILE A 146 3.01 13.43 5.67
N LEU A 147 2.13 12.95 6.55
CA LEU A 147 0.88 12.28 6.14
C LEU A 147 -0.06 13.24 5.39
N ALA A 148 -0.21 14.48 5.88
CA ALA A 148 -0.99 15.50 5.20
C ALA A 148 -0.44 15.84 3.82
N ALA A 149 0.89 15.94 3.67
CA ALA A 149 1.54 16.16 2.39
C ALA A 149 1.28 15.01 1.39
N LEU A 150 1.34 13.76 1.85
CA LEU A 150 1.01 12.59 1.03
C LEU A 150 -0.46 12.58 0.59
N SER A 151 -1.38 12.92 1.50
CA SER A 151 -2.81 13.03 1.20
C SER A 151 -3.09 14.12 0.17
N LYS A 152 -2.45 15.30 0.30
CA LYS A 152 -2.54 16.41 -0.67
C LYS A 152 -2.07 16.04 -2.07
N LEU A 153 -1.12 15.11 -2.19
CA LEU A 153 -0.66 14.56 -3.48
C LEU A 153 -1.63 13.52 -4.07
N GLY A 154 -2.70 13.18 -3.35
CA GLY A 154 -3.73 12.23 -3.76
C GLY A 154 -3.41 10.76 -3.44
N TYR A 155 -2.44 10.51 -2.55
CA TYR A 155 -2.18 9.17 -2.02
C TYR A 155 -3.03 8.92 -0.78
N ARG A 156 -3.16 7.65 -0.39
CA ARG A 156 -3.83 7.23 0.85
C ARG A 156 -2.78 6.76 1.83
N PRO A 157 -2.19 7.67 2.63
CA PRO A 157 -1.13 7.31 3.55
C PRO A 157 -1.70 6.59 4.77
N GLN A 158 -1.02 5.55 5.21
CA GLN A 158 -1.35 4.79 6.41
C GLN A 158 -0.04 4.49 7.14
N PRO A 159 0.23 5.12 8.30
CA PRO A 159 1.42 4.83 9.08
C PRO A 159 1.34 3.39 9.60
N MET A 160 2.44 2.65 9.50
CA MET A 160 2.50 1.24 9.90
C MET A 160 3.19 1.13 11.24
N ALA A 161 2.51 0.52 12.22
CA ALA A 161 3.15 0.15 13.48
C ALA A 161 4.11 -1.03 13.26
N ALA A 162 5.15 -1.16 14.09
CA ALA A 162 6.14 -2.25 14.00
C ALA A 162 5.51 -3.67 14.07
N ASN A 163 4.30 -3.78 14.62
CA ASN A 163 3.53 -5.02 14.76
C ASN A 163 2.22 -5.03 13.95
N ASP A 164 2.08 -4.15 12.95
CA ASP A 164 0.83 -4.05 12.19
C ASP A 164 0.63 -5.28 11.30
N THR A 165 -0.43 -6.04 11.58
CA THR A 165 -0.84 -7.23 10.82
C THR A 165 -1.85 -6.89 9.73
N THR A 166 -2.30 -5.63 9.63
CA THR A 166 -3.16 -5.23 8.53
C THR A 166 -2.40 -5.36 7.21
N ARG A 167 -3.00 -6.10 6.28
CA ARG A 167 -2.47 -6.33 4.93
C ARG A 167 -3.22 -5.42 3.94
N PRO A 168 -2.87 -4.13 3.83
CA PRO A 168 -3.49 -3.24 2.85
C PRO A 168 -3.33 -3.77 1.42
N GLU A 169 -2.34 -4.65 1.19
CA GLU A 169 -2.13 -5.38 -0.06
C GLU A 169 -3.36 -6.22 -0.48
N ILE A 170 -4.11 -6.78 0.48
CA ILE A 170 -5.31 -7.60 0.21
C ILE A 170 -6.46 -6.74 -0.29
N VAL A 171 -6.65 -5.55 0.29
CA VAL A 171 -7.73 -4.63 -0.10
C VAL A 171 -7.50 -4.15 -1.53
N GLU A 172 -6.26 -3.78 -1.85
CA GLU A 172 -5.87 -3.41 -3.21
C GLU A 172 -6.01 -4.56 -4.20
N GLN A 173 -5.55 -5.76 -3.85
CA GLN A 173 -5.68 -6.93 -4.71
C GLN A 173 -7.14 -7.23 -5.03
N ARG A 174 -8.05 -7.12 -4.04
CA ARG A 174 -9.49 -7.27 -4.25
C ARG A 174 -10.06 -6.20 -5.18
N ALA A 175 -9.64 -4.94 -5.02
CA ALA A 175 -10.08 -3.86 -5.90
C ALA A 175 -9.57 -4.04 -7.35
N ALA A 176 -8.32 -4.45 -7.52
CA ALA A 176 -7.74 -4.77 -8.83
C ALA A 176 -8.46 -5.96 -9.49
N LEU A 177 -8.79 -7.00 -8.73
CA LEU A 177 -9.55 -8.15 -9.23
C LEU A 177 -10.96 -7.74 -9.68
N LYS A 178 -11.67 -6.89 -8.93
CA LYS A 178 -12.98 -6.37 -9.34
C LYS A 178 -12.91 -5.61 -10.67
N ARG A 179 -11.89 -4.75 -10.85
CA ARG A 179 -11.66 -4.05 -12.12
C ARG A 179 -11.34 -5.02 -13.26
N LEU A 180 -10.51 -6.03 -12.99
CA LEU A 180 -10.19 -7.07 -13.96
C LEU A 180 -11.44 -7.85 -14.39
N LEU A 181 -12.31 -8.21 -13.46
CA LEU A 181 -13.58 -8.90 -13.75
C LEU A 181 -14.51 -8.05 -14.61
N VAL A 182 -14.66 -6.76 -14.29
CA VAL A 182 -15.47 -5.84 -15.10
C VAL A 182 -14.86 -5.69 -16.51
N ALA A 183 -13.54 -5.54 -16.61
CA ALA A 183 -12.85 -5.45 -17.90
C ALA A 183 -12.97 -6.74 -18.71
N SER A 184 -12.83 -7.92 -18.09
CA SER A 184 -12.91 -9.21 -18.79
C SER A 184 -14.32 -9.50 -19.29
N LEU A 185 -15.33 -9.31 -18.43
CA LEU A 185 -16.73 -9.51 -18.81
C LEU A 185 -17.13 -8.50 -19.89
N GLY A 186 -16.78 -7.23 -19.71
CA GLY A 186 -17.06 -6.20 -20.72
C GLY A 186 -16.37 -6.47 -22.06
N MET A 187 -15.11 -6.90 -22.04
CA MET A 187 -14.38 -7.30 -23.26
C MET A 187 -15.05 -8.46 -23.97
N MET A 188 -15.41 -9.53 -23.26
CA MET A 188 -16.08 -10.69 -23.86
C MET A 188 -17.41 -10.30 -24.51
N GLN A 189 -18.22 -9.51 -23.80
CA GLN A 189 -19.53 -9.09 -24.30
C GLN A 189 -19.40 -8.13 -25.50
N VAL A 190 -18.53 -7.12 -25.44
CA VAL A 190 -18.32 -6.21 -26.57
C VAL A 190 -17.75 -6.97 -27.78
N MET A 191 -16.83 -7.91 -27.57
CA MET A 191 -16.27 -8.72 -28.66
C MET A 191 -17.36 -9.57 -29.33
N MET A 192 -18.28 -10.16 -28.55
CA MET A 192 -19.41 -10.91 -29.11
C MET A 192 -20.27 -10.04 -30.04
N PHE A 193 -20.56 -8.79 -29.66
CA PHE A 193 -21.31 -7.86 -30.52
C PHE A 193 -20.49 -7.36 -31.72
N ALA A 194 -19.20 -7.12 -31.52
CA ALA A 194 -18.28 -6.68 -32.58
C ALA A 194 -18.10 -7.73 -33.67
N VAL A 195 -18.05 -9.02 -33.32
CA VAL A 195 -18.07 -10.11 -34.30
C VAL A 195 -19.33 -10.05 -35.17
N GLY A 196 -20.48 -9.74 -34.58
CA GLY A 196 -21.72 -9.50 -35.34
C GLY A 196 -21.63 -8.30 -36.29
N LEU A 197 -21.01 -7.20 -35.87
CA LEU A 197 -20.76 -6.03 -36.72
C LEU A 197 -19.79 -6.35 -37.86
N TYR A 198 -18.68 -7.04 -37.59
CA TYR A 198 -17.72 -7.43 -38.62
C TYR A 198 -18.32 -8.41 -39.63
N ALA A 199 -19.04 -9.44 -39.15
CA ALA A 199 -19.75 -10.36 -40.04
C ALA A 199 -20.79 -9.62 -40.89
N GLY A 200 -21.48 -8.64 -40.29
CA GLY A 200 -22.42 -7.75 -40.96
C GLY A 200 -21.79 -6.89 -42.06
N ASP A 201 -20.57 -6.40 -41.87
CA ASP A 201 -19.84 -5.65 -42.91
C ASP A 201 -19.47 -6.54 -44.11
N PHE A 202 -19.26 -7.85 -43.92
CA PHE A 202 -18.95 -8.80 -45.01
C PHE A 202 -20.19 -9.39 -45.70
N GLN A 203 -21.25 -9.69 -44.94
CA GLN A 203 -22.45 -10.40 -45.42
C GLN A 203 -23.66 -9.49 -45.65
N GLY A 204 -23.57 -8.22 -45.25
CA GLY A 204 -24.67 -7.27 -45.21
C GLY A 204 -25.40 -7.33 -43.86
N ILE A 205 -25.69 -6.16 -43.28
CA ILE A 205 -26.44 -6.02 -42.03
C ILE A 205 -27.50 -4.95 -42.19
N ASP A 206 -28.67 -5.21 -41.61
CA ASP A 206 -29.73 -4.21 -41.53
C ASP A 206 -29.28 -3.01 -40.67
N ALA A 207 -29.63 -1.79 -41.09
CA ALA A 207 -29.19 -0.57 -40.43
C ALA A 207 -29.66 -0.47 -38.97
N ASP A 208 -30.85 -0.98 -38.65
CA ASP A 208 -31.38 -0.96 -37.29
C ASP A 208 -30.64 -1.96 -36.40
N MET A 209 -30.31 -3.14 -36.94
CA MET A 209 -29.49 -4.13 -36.23
C MET A 209 -28.07 -3.61 -35.98
N GLN A 210 -27.45 -2.98 -36.98
CA GLN A 210 -26.13 -2.38 -36.84
C GLN A 210 -26.13 -1.30 -35.75
N ARG A 211 -27.15 -0.43 -35.74
CA ARG A 211 -27.30 0.62 -34.73
C ARG A 211 -27.54 0.04 -33.33
N PHE A 212 -28.35 -1.00 -33.21
CA PHE A 212 -28.59 -1.71 -31.96
C PHE A 212 -27.28 -2.29 -31.40
N LEU A 213 -26.51 -3.03 -32.21
CA LEU A 213 -25.23 -3.62 -31.78
C LEU A 213 -24.21 -2.56 -31.36
N ARG A 214 -24.16 -1.41 -32.06
CA ARG A 214 -23.31 -0.26 -31.68
C ARG A 214 -23.73 0.34 -30.33
N LEU A 215 -25.03 0.54 -30.10
CA LEU A 215 -25.56 1.06 -28.84
C LEU A 215 -25.29 0.13 -27.66
N VAL A 216 -25.51 -1.17 -27.82
CA VAL A 216 -25.22 -2.15 -26.78
C VAL A 216 -23.71 -2.18 -26.49
N SER A 217 -22.87 -2.16 -27.53
CA SER A 217 -21.41 -2.09 -27.39
C SER A 217 -20.97 -0.84 -26.62
N PHE A 218 -21.59 0.32 -26.88
CA PHE A 218 -21.38 1.55 -26.12
C PHE A 218 -21.70 1.38 -24.64
N PHE A 219 -22.90 0.88 -24.30
CA PHE A 219 -23.31 0.72 -22.90
C PHE A 219 -22.40 -0.24 -22.14
N VAL A 220 -21.94 -1.32 -22.78
CA VAL A 220 -21.04 -2.29 -22.16
C VAL A 220 -19.59 -1.77 -22.06
N ALA A 221 -19.09 -1.04 -23.06
CA ALA A 221 -17.74 -0.48 -23.04
C ALA A 221 -17.59 0.68 -22.02
N THR A 222 -18.67 1.40 -21.74
CA THR A 222 -18.68 2.54 -20.79
C THR A 222 -18.15 2.18 -19.40
N PRO A 223 -18.66 1.16 -18.68
CA PRO A 223 -18.09 0.77 -17.39
C PRO A 223 -16.66 0.26 -17.52
N VAL A 224 -16.28 -0.37 -18.63
CA VAL A 224 -14.88 -0.78 -18.85
C VAL A 224 -13.94 0.43 -18.85
N VAL A 225 -14.31 1.49 -19.58
CA VAL A 225 -13.51 2.72 -19.68
C VAL A 225 -13.51 3.51 -18.37
N PHE A 226 -14.68 3.78 -17.79
CA PHE A 226 -14.76 4.70 -16.63
C PHE A 226 -14.46 4.03 -15.28
N TYR A 227 -14.68 2.72 -15.13
CA TYR A 227 -14.38 2.00 -13.89
C TYR A 227 -13.03 1.29 -13.97
N SER A 228 -12.82 0.44 -14.98
CA SER A 228 -11.62 -0.41 -15.05
C SER A 228 -10.39 0.40 -15.48
N ALA A 229 -10.55 1.33 -16.44
CA ALA A 229 -9.43 2.15 -16.91
C ALA A 229 -9.16 3.40 -16.04
N ARG A 230 -9.96 3.67 -15.01
CA ARG A 230 -9.78 4.81 -14.07
C ARG A 230 -8.35 4.97 -13.54
N PRO A 231 -7.61 3.91 -13.15
CA PRO A 231 -6.24 4.06 -12.65
C PRO A 231 -5.29 4.64 -13.70
N PHE A 232 -5.47 4.32 -14.99
CA PHE A 232 -4.63 4.87 -16.06
C PHE A 232 -4.87 6.37 -16.21
N PHE A 233 -6.14 6.81 -16.28
CA PHE A 233 -6.49 8.23 -16.37
C PHE A 233 -5.98 9.03 -15.16
N ALA A 234 -6.17 8.50 -13.95
CA ALA A 234 -5.71 9.15 -12.73
C ALA A 234 -4.18 9.27 -12.67
N SER A 235 -3.47 8.25 -13.14
CA SER A 235 -2.01 8.24 -13.21
C SER A 235 -1.48 9.20 -14.28
N ALA A 236 -2.09 9.20 -15.47
CA ALA A 236 -1.77 10.13 -16.56
C ALA A 236 -1.93 11.59 -16.13
N TRP A 237 -3.06 11.91 -15.49
CA TRP A 237 -3.34 13.26 -14.99
C TRP A 237 -2.29 13.72 -13.98
N ARG A 238 -1.97 12.88 -12.97
CA ARG A 238 -0.93 13.17 -12.00
C ARG A 238 0.44 13.37 -12.66
N GLY A 239 0.80 12.53 -13.63
CA GLY A 239 2.06 12.63 -14.36
C GLY A 239 2.19 13.93 -15.15
N VAL A 240 1.11 14.39 -15.78
CA VAL A 240 1.07 15.69 -16.47
C VAL A 240 1.22 16.84 -15.47
N MET A 241 0.46 16.84 -14.37
CA MET A 241 0.56 17.86 -13.33
C MET A 241 1.96 17.93 -12.70
N ALA A 242 2.61 16.78 -12.54
CA ALA A 242 3.97 16.66 -12.04
C ALA A 242 5.07 16.95 -13.08
N ARG A 243 4.71 17.30 -14.33
CA ARG A 243 5.64 17.51 -15.46
C ARG A 243 6.55 16.30 -15.74
N ARG A 244 6.06 15.10 -15.45
CA ARG A 244 6.73 13.82 -15.71
C ARG A 244 5.74 12.82 -16.29
N PRO A 245 5.47 12.90 -17.61
CA PRO A 245 4.55 11.98 -18.25
C PRO A 245 5.10 10.55 -18.14
N GLY A 246 4.25 9.66 -17.63
CA GLY A 246 4.50 8.23 -17.57
C GLY A 246 3.80 7.48 -18.70
N MET A 247 4.02 6.16 -18.76
CA MET A 247 3.40 5.27 -19.76
C MET A 247 1.87 5.33 -19.82
N ASP A 248 1.23 5.76 -18.74
CA ASP A 248 -0.22 5.86 -18.65
C ASP A 248 -0.79 7.03 -19.47
N LEU A 249 0.04 8.02 -19.85
CA LEU A 249 -0.41 9.16 -20.62
C LEU A 249 -0.78 8.78 -22.08
N PRO A 250 0.11 8.18 -22.89
CA PRO A 250 -0.27 7.70 -24.22
C PRO A 250 -1.45 6.72 -24.19
N VAL A 251 -1.47 5.80 -23.21
CA VAL A 251 -2.55 4.83 -23.01
C VAL A 251 -3.88 5.54 -22.76
N SER A 252 -3.90 6.54 -21.88
CA SER A 252 -5.11 7.29 -21.56
C SER A 252 -5.61 8.10 -22.76
N ILE A 253 -4.70 8.70 -23.54
CA ILE A 253 -5.05 9.40 -24.78
C ILE A 253 -5.68 8.41 -25.76
N ALA A 254 -5.07 7.24 -25.98
CA ALA A 254 -5.58 6.23 -26.91
C ALA A 254 -6.97 5.71 -26.51
N ILE A 255 -7.16 5.32 -25.24
CA ILE A 255 -8.45 4.85 -24.73
C ILE A 255 -9.51 5.94 -24.85
N GLY A 256 -9.18 7.16 -24.40
CA GLY A 256 -10.09 8.29 -24.40
C GLY A 256 -10.50 8.70 -25.82
N SER A 257 -9.54 8.82 -26.74
CA SER A 257 -9.79 9.24 -28.11
C SER A 257 -10.56 8.18 -28.90
N ALA A 258 -10.20 6.90 -28.77
CA ALA A 258 -10.90 5.80 -29.45
C ALA A 258 -12.33 5.63 -28.94
N TYR A 259 -12.54 5.74 -27.63
CA TYR A 259 -13.89 5.69 -27.05
C TYR A 259 -14.72 6.90 -27.49
N ALA A 260 -14.20 8.12 -27.40
CA ALA A 260 -14.90 9.32 -27.84
C ALA A 260 -15.26 9.28 -29.34
N ALA A 261 -14.33 8.83 -30.19
CA ALA A 261 -14.59 8.63 -31.62
C ALA A 261 -15.66 7.56 -31.88
N SER A 262 -15.67 6.48 -31.11
CA SER A 262 -16.69 5.42 -31.23
C SER A 262 -18.07 5.91 -30.81
N VAL A 263 -18.15 6.71 -29.74
CA VAL A 263 -19.39 7.38 -29.30
C VAL A 263 -19.90 8.30 -30.40
N TYR A 264 -19.04 9.17 -30.91
CA TYR A 264 -19.37 10.07 -32.00
C TYR A 264 -19.88 9.32 -33.24
N ALA A 265 -19.18 8.27 -33.68
CA ALA A 265 -19.57 7.45 -34.82
C ALA A 265 -20.87 6.67 -34.59
N THR A 266 -21.20 6.33 -33.34
CA THR A 266 -22.47 5.67 -33.00
C THR A 266 -23.67 6.59 -33.18
N PHE A 267 -23.52 7.88 -32.83
CA PHE A 267 -24.62 8.85 -32.94
C PHE A 267 -24.69 9.54 -34.31
N THR A 268 -23.58 9.62 -35.05
CA THR A 268 -23.53 10.22 -36.39
C THR A 268 -23.62 9.21 -37.54
N ASN A 269 -23.80 7.92 -37.22
CA ASN A 269 -23.71 6.81 -38.18
C ASN A 269 -22.39 6.83 -38.97
N GLY A 270 -21.28 7.07 -38.25
CA GLY A 270 -19.94 7.05 -38.81
C GLY A 270 -19.53 5.66 -39.34
N PRO A 271 -18.44 5.59 -40.12
CA PRO A 271 -18.06 4.40 -40.88
C PRO A 271 -17.62 3.23 -39.98
N ALA A 272 -16.99 3.50 -38.84
CA ALA A 272 -16.48 2.45 -37.95
C ALA A 272 -16.55 2.86 -36.47
N VAL A 273 -16.59 1.86 -35.59
CA VAL A 273 -16.51 1.98 -34.14
C VAL A 273 -15.41 1.07 -33.62
N TRP A 274 -14.82 1.40 -32.46
CA TRP A 274 -13.67 0.71 -31.88
C TRP A 274 -13.89 0.32 -30.42
N PHE A 275 -15.15 0.10 -30.01
CA PHE A 275 -15.49 -0.27 -28.63
C PHE A 275 -14.81 -1.58 -28.18
N ASP A 276 -14.72 -2.55 -29.09
CA ASP A 276 -14.05 -3.84 -28.90
C ASP A 276 -12.55 -3.66 -28.66
N SER A 277 -11.90 -2.86 -29.50
CA SER A 277 -10.48 -2.57 -29.43
C SER A 277 -10.15 -1.85 -28.12
N VAL A 278 -10.99 -0.90 -27.69
CA VAL A 278 -10.88 -0.22 -26.40
C VAL A 278 -11.06 -1.20 -25.24
N ALA A 279 -12.12 -2.03 -25.25
CA ALA A 279 -12.39 -2.96 -24.15
C ALA A 279 -11.29 -4.03 -24.02
N MET A 280 -10.82 -4.55 -25.16
CA MET A 280 -9.72 -5.51 -25.23
C MET A 280 -8.41 -4.90 -24.73
N PHE A 281 -8.09 -3.67 -25.14
CA PHE A 281 -6.90 -2.98 -24.69
C PHE A 281 -6.91 -2.74 -23.18
N VAL A 282 -8.03 -2.26 -22.62
CA VAL A 282 -8.21 -2.07 -21.17
C VAL A 282 -8.08 -3.40 -20.41
N PHE A 283 -8.69 -4.47 -20.92
CA PHE A 283 -8.58 -5.80 -20.31
C PHE A 283 -7.13 -6.28 -20.24
N PHE A 284 -6.39 -6.30 -21.36
CA PHE A 284 -5.02 -6.81 -21.37
C PHE A 284 -4.08 -5.97 -20.51
N LEU A 285 -4.24 -4.65 -20.50
CA LEU A 285 -3.45 -3.79 -19.61
C LEU A 285 -3.78 -4.04 -18.13
N THR A 286 -5.06 -4.17 -17.79
CA THR A 286 -5.49 -4.46 -16.42
C THR A 286 -5.03 -5.85 -15.97
N LEU A 287 -5.10 -6.84 -16.85
CA LEU A 287 -4.59 -8.19 -16.61
C LEU A 287 -3.07 -8.18 -16.40
N GLY A 288 -2.33 -7.49 -17.28
CA GLY A 288 -0.88 -7.32 -17.15
C GLY A 288 -0.51 -6.72 -15.80
N ARG A 289 -1.16 -5.62 -15.40
CA ARG A 289 -0.98 -5.00 -14.08
C ARG A 289 -1.37 -5.90 -12.91
N TYR A 290 -2.44 -6.67 -13.06
CA TYR A 290 -2.87 -7.61 -12.02
C TYR A 290 -1.85 -8.74 -11.84
N LEU A 291 -1.34 -9.31 -12.94
CA LEU A 291 -0.31 -10.35 -12.92
C LEU A 291 1.01 -9.80 -12.35
N GLU A 292 1.40 -8.60 -12.76
CA GLU A 292 2.52 -7.84 -12.21
C GLU A 292 2.39 -7.67 -10.69
N MET A 293 1.27 -7.11 -10.22
CA MET A 293 1.00 -6.90 -8.80
C MET A 293 1.04 -8.23 -8.03
N ARG A 294 0.45 -9.29 -8.58
CA ARG A 294 0.44 -10.62 -7.95
C ARG A 294 1.84 -11.23 -7.88
N ALA A 295 2.65 -11.10 -8.94
CA ALA A 295 4.05 -11.54 -8.94
C ALA A 295 4.87 -10.80 -7.88
N ARG A 296 4.66 -9.48 -7.76
CA ARG A 296 5.28 -8.64 -6.73
C ARG A 296 4.87 -9.04 -5.31
N HIS A 297 3.57 -9.18 -5.04
CA HIS A 297 3.07 -9.54 -3.70
C HIS A 297 3.57 -10.94 -3.27
N ARG A 298 3.62 -11.91 -4.19
CA ARG A 298 4.14 -13.25 -3.89
C ARG A 298 5.60 -13.24 -3.44
N SER A 299 6.40 -12.29 -3.93
CA SER A 299 7.79 -12.09 -3.49
C SER A 299 7.89 -11.44 -2.10
N ILE A 300 6.85 -10.74 -1.65
CA ILE A 300 6.80 -10.00 -0.37
C ILE A 300 6.26 -10.90 0.76
N ASP A 301 5.24 -11.73 0.49
CA ASP A 301 4.51 -12.52 1.48
C ASP A 301 5.34 -13.59 2.21
N ARG A 302 6.45 -14.06 1.63
CA ARG A 302 7.27 -15.14 2.23
C ARG A 302 8.11 -14.71 3.44
N SER A 303 8.13 -13.43 3.80
CA SER A 303 8.93 -12.92 4.92
C SER A 303 8.14 -12.49 6.16
N ALA A 304 6.82 -12.30 6.04
CA ALA A 304 5.97 -12.05 7.20
C ALA A 304 5.85 -13.27 8.12
N ALA A 305 6.42 -14.42 7.71
CA ALA A 305 6.47 -15.65 8.49
C ALA A 305 7.30 -15.51 9.77
N LEU A 306 8.29 -14.60 9.82
CA LEU A 306 9.14 -14.41 11.01
C LEU A 306 8.37 -13.75 12.17
N SER A 307 7.46 -12.82 11.89
CA SER A 307 6.66 -12.14 12.92
C SER A 307 5.58 -13.03 13.55
N GLN A 308 5.18 -14.13 12.86
CA GLN A 308 4.21 -15.10 13.38
C GLN A 308 4.80 -16.03 14.46
N LEU A 309 6.10 -15.95 14.70
CA LEU A 309 6.82 -16.80 15.67
C LEU A 309 6.80 -16.24 17.10
N LEU A 310 6.47 -14.95 17.25
CA LEU A 310 6.32 -14.34 18.57
C LEU A 310 4.95 -14.71 19.15
N PRO A 311 4.89 -15.15 20.42
CA PRO A 311 3.63 -15.41 21.06
C PRO A 311 2.86 -14.09 21.28
N ASN A 312 1.52 -14.15 21.25
CA ASN A 312 0.70 -12.97 21.50
C ASN A 312 0.75 -12.54 22.98
N THR A 313 1.04 -13.48 23.88
CA THR A 313 1.05 -13.28 25.33
C THR A 313 2.29 -13.91 25.96
N ALA A 314 2.67 -13.39 27.13
CA ALA A 314 3.73 -13.93 27.97
C ALA A 314 3.26 -14.02 29.42
N THR A 315 3.88 -14.93 30.20
CA THR A 315 3.61 -15.07 31.63
C THR A 315 4.62 -14.22 32.41
N LEU A 316 4.20 -13.04 32.88
CA LEU A 316 4.99 -12.14 33.73
C LEU A 316 4.92 -12.58 35.20
N ILE A 317 6.02 -12.48 35.93
CA ILE A 317 6.11 -12.73 37.37
C ILE A 317 6.23 -11.38 38.09
N VAL A 318 5.21 -11.00 38.85
CA VAL A 318 5.17 -9.78 39.66
C VAL A 318 4.97 -10.17 41.12
N ASN A 319 5.90 -9.81 42.01
CA ASN A 319 5.84 -10.13 43.44
C ASN A 319 5.61 -11.64 43.75
N GLY A 320 6.08 -12.53 42.88
CA GLY A 320 5.89 -13.98 43.00
C GLY A 320 4.59 -14.52 42.39
N GLU A 321 3.67 -13.64 41.98
CA GLU A 321 2.45 -14.03 41.27
C GLU A 321 2.65 -14.04 39.76
N ARG A 322 2.00 -15.00 39.09
CA ARG A 322 2.08 -15.19 37.64
C ARG A 322 0.89 -14.51 36.98
N LYS A 323 1.15 -13.57 36.07
CA LYS A 323 0.14 -12.84 35.30
C LYS A 323 0.40 -12.99 33.81
N THR A 324 -0.60 -13.42 33.06
CA THR A 324 -0.52 -13.44 31.60
C THR A 324 -0.79 -12.04 31.06
N VAL A 325 0.16 -11.48 30.31
CA VAL A 325 0.07 -10.15 29.70
C VAL A 325 0.37 -10.22 28.20
N PRO A 326 -0.16 -9.30 27.38
CA PRO A 326 0.29 -9.14 26.00
C PRO A 326 1.80 -8.88 25.93
N VAL A 327 2.50 -9.44 24.94
CA VAL A 327 3.96 -9.25 24.78
C VAL A 327 4.33 -7.77 24.63
N ALA A 328 3.44 -6.95 24.05
CA ALA A 328 3.61 -5.51 23.93
C ALA A 328 3.69 -4.74 25.26
N GLN A 329 3.25 -5.35 26.38
CA GLN A 329 3.31 -4.74 27.71
C GLN A 329 4.59 -5.09 28.48
N LEU A 330 5.45 -5.95 27.92
CA LEU A 330 6.70 -6.33 28.56
C LEU A 330 7.71 -5.18 28.53
N ALA A 331 8.39 -4.97 29.64
CA ALA A 331 9.44 -3.97 29.80
C ALA A 331 10.80 -4.62 30.09
N LYS A 332 11.87 -3.87 29.82
CA LYS A 332 13.22 -4.27 30.22
C LYS A 332 13.30 -4.44 31.74
N GLY A 333 13.87 -5.56 32.19
CA GLY A 333 13.99 -5.89 33.61
C GLY A 333 12.87 -6.79 34.14
N ASP A 334 11.77 -6.94 33.39
CA ASP A 334 10.69 -7.84 33.75
C ASP A 334 11.15 -9.30 33.86
N ARG A 335 10.52 -10.04 34.76
CA ARG A 335 10.76 -11.48 34.93
C ARG A 335 9.63 -12.24 34.29
N VAL A 336 9.95 -13.13 33.35
CA VAL A 336 8.96 -13.95 32.66
C VAL A 336 9.21 -15.43 32.88
N LEU A 337 8.12 -16.19 32.97
CA LEU A 337 8.11 -17.64 33.03
C LEU A 337 7.87 -18.19 31.62
N ILE A 338 8.76 -19.06 31.16
CA ILE A 338 8.69 -19.73 29.87
C ILE A 338 8.52 -21.23 30.12
N ARG A 339 7.43 -21.83 29.64
CA ARG A 339 7.17 -23.27 29.81
C ARG A 339 7.79 -24.06 28.66
N ALA A 340 7.86 -25.37 28.83
CA ALA A 340 8.22 -26.29 27.75
C ALA A 340 7.19 -26.15 26.61
N GLY A 341 7.68 -26.01 25.38
CA GLY A 341 6.92 -25.75 24.17
C GLY A 341 6.62 -24.26 23.90
N ASP A 342 6.87 -23.35 24.85
CA ASP A 342 6.61 -21.92 24.65
C ASP A 342 7.73 -21.28 23.80
N SER A 343 7.32 -20.38 22.90
CA SER A 343 8.22 -19.47 22.20
C SER A 343 8.70 -18.36 23.14
N ILE A 344 9.96 -17.97 23.00
CA ILE A 344 10.59 -16.93 23.81
C ILE A 344 10.05 -15.55 23.36
N PRO A 345 9.36 -14.79 24.24
CA PRO A 345 8.60 -13.60 23.84
C PRO A 345 9.47 -12.35 23.59
N ALA A 346 10.67 -12.30 24.16
CA ALA A 346 11.58 -11.16 24.13
C ALA A 346 13.01 -11.62 24.38
N ASP A 347 14.00 -10.80 24.07
CA ASP A 347 15.40 -11.14 24.36
C ASP A 347 15.68 -10.98 25.86
N GLY A 348 16.36 -11.96 26.45
CA GLY A 348 16.62 -11.95 27.88
C GLY A 348 17.77 -12.85 28.31
N VAL A 349 17.95 -12.98 29.62
CA VAL A 349 18.96 -13.84 30.24
C VAL A 349 18.28 -14.76 31.24
N ILE A 350 18.68 -16.04 31.25
CA ILE A 350 18.16 -17.01 32.20
C ILE A 350 18.59 -16.64 33.62
N ILE A 351 17.62 -16.55 34.52
CA ILE A 351 17.85 -16.29 35.95
C ILE A 351 17.54 -17.52 36.83
N ALA A 352 16.72 -18.46 36.34
CA ALA A 352 16.49 -19.74 36.99
C ALA A 352 16.05 -20.81 35.96
N GLY A 353 16.45 -22.07 36.21
CA GLY A 353 16.21 -23.20 35.30
C GLY A 353 17.35 -23.44 34.31
N ALA A 354 17.28 -24.56 33.61
CA ALA A 354 18.16 -24.95 32.51
C ALA A 354 17.38 -25.88 31.58
N GLY A 355 17.62 -25.81 30.28
CA GLY A 355 16.88 -26.59 29.29
C GLY A 355 17.42 -26.48 27.88
N SER A 356 16.82 -27.25 26.98
CA SER A 356 17.13 -27.27 25.56
C SER A 356 16.30 -26.22 24.83
N VAL A 357 16.96 -25.37 24.05
CA VAL A 357 16.32 -24.31 23.26
C VAL A 357 16.58 -24.56 21.79
N ASP A 358 15.51 -24.61 21.01
CA ASP A 358 15.56 -24.62 19.55
C ASP A 358 15.76 -23.19 19.05
N GLU A 359 16.92 -22.95 18.45
CA GLU A 359 17.31 -21.68 17.82
C GLU A 359 17.41 -21.81 16.29
N ALA A 360 16.95 -22.92 15.70
CA ALA A 360 17.14 -23.25 14.28
C ALA A 360 16.62 -22.15 13.34
N LEU A 361 15.58 -21.43 13.73
CA LEU A 361 15.02 -20.33 12.94
C LEU A 361 15.92 -19.09 12.92
N LEU A 362 16.77 -18.89 13.92
CA LEU A 362 17.69 -17.75 14.02
C LEU A 362 19.11 -18.12 13.55
N THR A 363 19.58 -19.32 13.88
CA THR A 363 20.95 -19.77 13.62
C THR A 363 21.06 -20.67 12.39
N GLY A 364 19.97 -21.30 11.95
CA GLY A 364 19.97 -22.32 10.90
C GLY A 364 20.40 -23.71 11.36
N GLU A 365 20.82 -23.87 12.62
CA GLU A 365 21.31 -25.13 13.18
C GLU A 365 20.15 -25.97 13.71
N ALA A 366 20.04 -27.23 13.23
CA ALA A 366 18.92 -28.10 13.57
C ALA A 366 19.02 -28.72 14.98
N GLU A 367 20.21 -28.73 15.60
CA GLU A 367 20.40 -29.30 16.93
C GLU A 367 20.03 -28.28 18.03
N PRO A 368 19.13 -28.65 18.96
CA PRO A 368 18.79 -27.81 20.10
C PRO A 368 20.02 -27.53 20.98
N ARG A 369 20.16 -26.29 21.43
CA ARG A 369 21.26 -25.88 22.29
C ARG A 369 20.86 -25.93 23.76
N GLN A 370 21.73 -26.53 24.57
CA GLN A 370 21.60 -26.48 26.02
C GLN A 370 21.89 -25.06 26.53
N ARG A 371 20.99 -24.53 27.36
CA ARG A 371 21.09 -23.21 27.98
C ARG A 371 20.97 -23.31 29.50
N VAL A 372 21.84 -22.60 30.20
CA VAL A 372 21.89 -22.56 31.67
C VAL A 372 21.74 -21.14 32.20
N VAL A 373 21.62 -21.01 33.52
CA VAL A 373 21.54 -19.71 34.19
C VAL A 373 22.71 -18.81 33.78
N GLY A 374 22.39 -17.58 33.38
CA GLY A 374 23.36 -16.61 32.85
C GLY A 374 23.45 -16.57 31.32
N ASP A 375 22.94 -17.58 30.61
CA ASP A 375 22.96 -17.58 29.15
C ASP A 375 21.88 -16.65 28.56
N PRO A 376 22.18 -16.02 27.40
CA PRO A 376 21.21 -15.23 26.67
C PRO A 376 20.21 -16.13 25.93
N LEU A 377 18.98 -15.63 25.84
CA LEU A 377 17.88 -16.20 25.07
C LEU A 377 17.36 -15.15 24.09
N ALA A 378 17.20 -15.56 22.83
CA ALA A 378 16.71 -14.70 21.76
C ALA A 378 15.20 -14.88 21.54
N ALA A 379 14.52 -13.80 21.22
CA ALA A 379 13.09 -13.82 20.91
C ALA A 379 12.80 -14.67 19.67
N GLY A 380 11.74 -15.48 19.71
CA GLY A 380 11.33 -16.39 18.63
C GLY A 380 11.99 -17.78 18.66
N SER A 381 12.98 -18.01 19.51
CA SER A 381 13.44 -19.36 19.83
C SER A 381 12.36 -20.13 20.60
N VAL A 382 12.42 -21.47 20.60
CA VAL A 382 11.43 -22.31 21.30
C VAL A 382 12.11 -23.06 22.43
N ASN A 383 11.58 -22.92 23.65
CA ASN A 383 12.00 -23.73 24.77
C ASN A 383 11.37 -25.12 24.66
N LEU A 384 12.15 -26.20 24.67
CA LEU A 384 11.63 -27.52 24.32
C LEU A 384 11.14 -28.32 25.53
N ASP A 385 11.89 -28.33 26.63
CA ASP A 385 11.79 -29.38 27.64
C ASP A 385 11.76 -28.90 29.10
N ALA A 386 12.06 -27.63 29.37
CA ALA A 386 12.20 -27.13 30.74
C ALA A 386 11.22 -26.01 31.11
N VAL A 387 11.14 -25.68 32.40
CA VAL A 387 10.54 -24.41 32.84
C VAL A 387 11.67 -23.46 33.18
N ILE A 388 11.69 -22.32 32.50
CA ILE A 388 12.77 -21.34 32.58
C ILE A 388 12.20 -20.01 33.08
N GLU A 389 12.90 -19.38 34.01
CA GLU A 389 12.67 -17.97 34.34
C GLU A 389 13.74 -17.12 33.68
N MET A 390 13.29 -16.09 32.98
CA MET A 390 14.14 -15.19 32.22
C MET A 390 13.91 -13.75 32.66
N ARG A 391 14.99 -12.97 32.76
CA ARG A 391 14.92 -11.52 32.89
C ARG A 391 15.04 -10.88 31.50
N ILE A 392 14.09 -10.04 31.15
CA ILE A 392 14.06 -9.35 29.85
C ILE A 392 15.16 -8.30 29.77
N THR A 393 15.88 -8.29 28.65
CA THR A 393 16.95 -7.31 28.35
C THR A 393 16.56 -6.34 27.24
N ARG A 394 15.83 -6.80 26.22
CA ARG A 394 15.36 -6.01 25.06
C ARG A 394 13.95 -6.46 24.66
N THR A 395 13.10 -5.54 24.23
CA THR A 395 11.70 -5.78 23.86
C THR A 395 11.38 -5.20 22.48
N GLY A 396 10.28 -5.65 21.87
CA GLY A 396 9.79 -5.11 20.60
C GLY A 396 10.83 -5.14 19.48
N GLY A 397 11.00 -4.00 18.82
CA GLY A 397 11.96 -3.82 17.72
C GLY A 397 13.42 -4.10 18.11
N ASP A 398 13.78 -3.92 19.38
CA ASP A 398 15.17 -4.05 19.86
C ASP A 398 15.61 -5.47 20.16
N THR A 399 14.69 -6.43 20.07
CA THR A 399 15.03 -7.85 20.11
C THR A 399 15.91 -8.26 18.92
N THR A 400 16.59 -9.39 19.02
CA THR A 400 17.40 -9.95 17.92
C THR A 400 16.52 -10.21 16.70
N LEU A 401 15.33 -10.78 16.90
CA LEU A 401 14.34 -10.98 15.84
C LEU A 401 13.82 -9.65 15.28
N GLY A 402 13.57 -8.65 16.13
CA GLY A 402 13.19 -7.30 15.71
C GLY A 402 14.28 -6.61 14.87
N ALA A 403 15.56 -6.77 15.24
CA ALA A 403 16.69 -6.29 14.47
C ALA A 403 16.82 -7.01 13.12
N ILE A 404 16.67 -8.33 13.08
CA ILE A 404 16.63 -9.11 11.83
C ILE A 404 15.47 -8.64 10.93
N ASN A 405 14.29 -8.43 11.51
CA ASN A 405 13.13 -7.94 10.77
C ASN A 405 13.38 -6.53 10.22
N ARG A 406 13.93 -5.61 11.02
CA ARG A 406 14.31 -4.25 10.59
C ARG A 406 15.37 -4.27 9.50
N LEU A 407 16.39 -5.13 9.59
CA LEU A 407 17.43 -5.28 8.58
C LEU A 407 16.86 -5.88 7.28
N SER A 408 16.00 -6.89 7.38
CA SER A 408 15.27 -7.50 6.26
C SER A 408 14.28 -6.52 5.62
N GLU A 409 13.68 -5.62 6.39
CA GLU A 409 12.89 -4.52 5.87
C GLU A 409 13.77 -3.47 5.19
N ARG A 410 14.86 -3.02 5.83
CA ARG A 410 15.79 -2.00 5.32
C ARG A 410 16.41 -2.42 3.97
N ALA A 411 16.79 -3.69 3.88
CA ALA A 411 17.16 -4.39 2.66
C ALA A 411 16.20 -4.16 1.47
N ARG A 412 14.89 -4.07 1.76
CA ARG A 412 13.83 -3.95 0.76
C ARG A 412 13.54 -2.51 0.35
N PHE A 413 13.98 -1.53 1.13
CA PHE A 413 13.73 -0.11 0.85
C PHE A 413 14.79 0.52 -0.03
N THR A 414 16.00 -0.04 -0.08
CA THR A 414 17.09 0.56 -0.86
C THR A 414 16.88 0.31 -2.34
N ARG A 415 16.44 1.34 -3.07
CA ARG A 415 16.26 1.29 -4.53
C ARG A 415 17.62 1.19 -5.22
N PRO A 416 17.80 0.25 -6.18
CA PRO A 416 19.01 0.23 -6.97
C PRO A 416 19.09 1.48 -7.84
N THR A 417 20.23 2.16 -7.87
CA THR A 417 20.46 3.39 -8.65
C THR A 417 20.16 3.21 -10.14
N PHE A 418 20.29 1.99 -10.66
CA PHE A 418 19.96 1.65 -12.05
C PHE A 418 18.45 1.68 -12.35
N VAL A 419 17.59 1.37 -11.38
CA VAL A 419 16.12 1.48 -11.54
C VAL A 419 15.72 2.95 -11.76
N ASN A 420 16.41 3.90 -11.10
CA ASN A 420 16.20 5.34 -11.34
C ASN A 420 16.52 5.75 -12.77
N ILE A 421 17.55 5.13 -13.37
CA ILE A 421 18.00 5.42 -14.74
C ILE A 421 16.98 4.86 -15.74
N ALA A 422 16.55 3.61 -15.56
CA ALA A 422 15.54 2.98 -16.41
C ALA A 422 14.25 3.81 -16.46
N ASP A 423 13.82 4.35 -15.32
CA ASP A 423 12.62 5.18 -15.23
C ASP A 423 12.78 6.57 -15.87
N ARG A 424 13.98 7.16 -15.80
CA ARG A 424 14.28 8.42 -16.50
C ARG A 424 14.26 8.23 -18.01
N ILE A 425 14.78 7.10 -18.50
CA ILE A 425 14.73 6.72 -19.91
C ILE A 425 13.26 6.51 -20.34
N ALA A 426 12.45 5.84 -19.51
CA ALA A 426 11.04 5.60 -19.82
C ALA A 426 10.24 6.89 -20.05
N SER A 427 10.45 7.94 -19.22
CA SER A 427 9.76 9.22 -19.41
C SER A 427 10.22 9.93 -20.69
N PHE A 428 11.52 9.88 -21.03
CA PHE A 428 12.03 10.41 -22.29
C PHE A 428 11.42 9.70 -23.50
N VAL A 429 11.33 8.37 -23.46
CA VAL A 429 10.71 7.55 -24.51
C VAL A 429 9.25 7.95 -24.71
N VAL A 430 8.49 8.17 -23.63
CA VAL A 430 7.09 8.61 -23.70
C VAL A 430 6.98 9.98 -24.39
N VAL A 431 7.83 10.94 -24.04
CA VAL A 431 7.82 12.27 -24.68
C VAL A 431 8.17 12.17 -26.17
N ALA A 432 9.23 11.42 -26.51
CA ALA A 432 9.62 11.21 -27.91
C ALA A 432 8.49 10.54 -28.72
N LEU A 433 7.80 9.57 -28.13
CA LEU A 433 6.65 8.88 -28.71
C LEU A 433 5.46 9.82 -28.95
N LEU A 434 5.15 10.72 -28.01
CA LEU A 434 4.09 11.71 -28.19
C LEU A 434 4.44 12.73 -29.28
N LEU A 435 5.72 13.12 -29.39
CA LEU A 435 6.18 13.98 -30.49
C LEU A 435 6.03 13.27 -31.84
N ILE A 436 6.46 12.00 -31.93
CA ILE A 436 6.30 11.19 -33.15
C ILE A 436 4.82 11.05 -33.50
N ALA A 437 3.97 10.69 -32.53
CA ALA A 437 2.53 10.57 -32.76
C ALA A 437 1.92 11.90 -33.25
N THR A 438 2.37 13.04 -32.72
CA THR A 438 1.93 14.37 -33.16
C THR A 438 2.38 14.67 -34.59
N VAL A 439 3.63 14.36 -34.94
CA VAL A 439 4.15 14.54 -36.30
C VAL A 439 3.38 13.66 -37.29
N VAL A 440 3.12 12.40 -36.93
CA VAL A 440 2.32 11.47 -37.73
C VAL A 440 0.89 12.00 -37.91
N ALA A 441 0.26 12.48 -36.84
CA ALA A 441 -1.08 13.07 -36.90
C ALA A 441 -1.12 14.28 -37.84
N LEU A 442 -0.17 15.20 -37.73
CA LEU A 442 -0.08 16.39 -38.57
C LEU A 442 0.17 16.03 -40.03
N TYR A 443 1.12 15.14 -40.32
CA TYR A 443 1.42 14.71 -41.67
C TYR A 443 0.19 14.11 -42.36
N TRP A 444 -0.48 13.16 -41.70
CA TRP A 444 -1.66 12.52 -42.26
C TRP A 444 -2.87 13.45 -42.32
N TYR A 445 -2.98 14.42 -41.42
CA TYR A 445 -4.01 15.45 -41.51
C TYR A 445 -3.91 16.27 -42.81
N PHE A 446 -2.70 16.53 -43.32
CA PHE A 446 -2.52 17.25 -44.59
C PHE A 446 -2.56 16.34 -45.82
N VAL A 447 -2.18 15.06 -45.71
CA VAL A 447 -2.11 14.14 -46.86
C VAL A 447 -3.41 13.38 -47.09
N ALA A 448 -4.01 12.82 -46.04
CA ALA A 448 -5.24 12.02 -46.10
C ALA A 448 -5.96 12.09 -44.73
N PRO A 449 -6.78 13.14 -44.50
CA PRO A 449 -7.42 13.42 -43.21
C PRO A 449 -8.22 12.24 -42.65
N GLU A 450 -8.84 11.44 -43.53
CA GLU A 450 -9.64 10.28 -43.17
C GLU A 450 -8.83 9.14 -42.53
N LYS A 451 -7.51 9.08 -42.78
CA LYS A 451 -6.61 8.08 -42.20
C LYS A 451 -5.86 8.58 -40.97
N ALA A 452 -5.80 9.90 -40.78
CA ALA A 452 -5.00 10.53 -39.73
C ALA A 452 -5.32 9.99 -38.33
N PHE A 453 -6.61 9.85 -38.01
CA PHE A 453 -7.04 9.35 -36.71
C PHE A 453 -6.61 7.91 -36.46
N VAL A 454 -6.92 7.00 -37.40
CA VAL A 454 -6.64 5.56 -37.25
C VAL A 454 -5.13 5.31 -37.15
N ILE A 455 -4.33 5.97 -37.99
CA ILE A 455 -2.87 5.80 -37.99
C ILE A 455 -2.26 6.35 -36.70
N THR A 456 -2.69 7.53 -36.25
CA THR A 456 -2.21 8.12 -34.99
C THR A 456 -2.55 7.23 -33.80
N LEU A 457 -3.78 6.72 -33.76
CA LEU A 457 -4.23 5.78 -32.73
C LEU A 457 -3.40 4.49 -32.75
N SER A 458 -3.11 3.93 -33.93
CA SER A 458 -2.24 2.74 -34.06
C SER A 458 -0.84 3.00 -33.49
N VAL A 459 -0.24 4.16 -33.77
CA VAL A 459 1.07 4.53 -33.20
C VAL A 459 1.01 4.58 -31.68
N LEU A 460 0.02 5.27 -31.10
CA LEU A 460 -0.15 5.40 -29.65
C LEU A 460 -0.34 4.04 -28.95
N VAL A 461 -1.05 3.10 -29.59
CA VAL A 461 -1.34 1.77 -29.01
C VAL A 461 -0.16 0.81 -29.15
N VAL A 462 0.45 0.70 -30.35
CA VAL A 462 1.50 -0.30 -30.64
C VAL A 462 2.77 -0.04 -29.83
N THR A 463 3.07 1.22 -29.56
CA THR A 463 4.33 1.63 -28.95
C THR A 463 4.36 1.54 -27.42
N CYS A 464 3.35 0.95 -26.75
CA CYS A 464 3.39 0.84 -25.29
C CYS A 464 4.62 0.03 -24.81
N PRO A 465 5.57 0.64 -24.06
CA PRO A 465 6.72 -0.08 -23.51
C PRO A 465 6.35 -0.87 -22.24
N CYS A 466 5.12 -1.38 -22.18
CA CYS A 466 4.50 -2.03 -21.04
C CYS A 466 5.37 -3.18 -20.48
N ALA A 467 5.96 -4.00 -21.37
CA ALA A 467 6.84 -5.10 -20.98
C ALA A 467 8.22 -4.63 -20.47
N LEU A 468 8.74 -3.53 -21.03
CA LEU A 468 10.06 -3.00 -20.67
C LEU A 468 10.06 -2.42 -19.24
N ALA A 469 8.99 -1.70 -18.88
CA ALA A 469 8.83 -1.15 -17.52
C ALA A 469 8.73 -2.23 -16.45
N LEU A 470 8.25 -3.43 -16.82
CA LEU A 470 8.04 -4.56 -15.91
C LEU A 470 9.25 -5.46 -15.74
N ALA A 471 10.09 -5.58 -16.76
CA ALA A 471 11.17 -6.55 -16.81
C ALA A 471 12.14 -6.41 -15.62
N THR A 472 12.57 -5.18 -15.32
CA THR A 472 13.55 -4.93 -14.27
C THR A 472 13.01 -5.20 -12.86
N PRO A 473 11.86 -4.64 -12.43
CA PRO A 473 11.33 -4.93 -11.09
C PRO A 473 11.02 -6.42 -10.87
N ALA A 474 10.51 -7.12 -11.89
CA ALA A 474 10.22 -8.55 -11.81
C ALA A 474 11.49 -9.40 -11.65
N ALA A 475 12.54 -9.06 -12.41
CA ALA A 475 13.84 -9.72 -12.31
C ALA A 475 14.48 -9.54 -10.92
N PHE A 476 14.50 -8.30 -10.40
CA PHE A 476 15.05 -8.01 -9.08
C PHE A 476 14.24 -8.64 -7.94
N ALA A 477 12.91 -8.64 -8.02
CA ALA A 477 12.06 -9.32 -7.03
C ALA A 477 12.35 -10.83 -7.00
N THR A 478 12.43 -11.46 -8.18
CA THR A 478 12.73 -12.90 -8.29
C THR A 478 14.16 -13.21 -7.81
N ALA A 479 15.14 -12.37 -8.16
CA ALA A 479 16.51 -12.50 -7.68
C ALA A 479 16.59 -12.39 -6.15
N GLY A 480 15.90 -11.41 -5.55
CA GLY A 480 15.82 -11.27 -4.09
C GLY A 480 15.18 -12.49 -3.42
N SER A 481 14.07 -13.00 -3.97
CA SER A 481 13.44 -14.23 -3.46
C SER A 481 14.38 -15.42 -3.54
N ARG A 482 15.13 -15.57 -4.65
CA ARG A 482 16.05 -16.69 -4.82
C ARG A 482 17.27 -16.61 -3.91
N LEU A 483 17.81 -15.42 -3.69
CA LEU A 483 18.93 -15.21 -2.75
C LEU A 483 18.50 -15.53 -1.31
N SER A 484 17.28 -15.16 -0.92
CA SER A 484 16.73 -15.53 0.39
C SER A 484 16.58 -17.05 0.55
N GLU A 485 16.17 -17.78 -0.49
CA GLU A 485 16.13 -19.27 -0.47
C GLU A 485 17.53 -19.89 -0.32
N LEU A 486 18.58 -19.17 -0.71
CA LEU A 486 19.98 -19.56 -0.56
C LEU A 486 20.61 -19.04 0.75
N HIS A 487 19.80 -18.51 1.68
CA HIS A 487 20.26 -17.92 2.94
C HIS A 487 21.19 -16.69 2.75
N LEU A 488 21.10 -16.03 1.58
CA LEU A 488 21.84 -14.80 1.28
C LEU A 488 20.91 -13.60 1.47
N LEU A 489 21.16 -12.83 2.53
CA LEU A 489 20.40 -11.63 2.81
C LEU A 489 20.98 -10.42 2.05
N VAL A 490 20.22 -9.91 1.09
CA VAL A 490 20.57 -8.71 0.33
C VAL A 490 20.18 -7.47 1.13
N THR A 491 21.14 -6.79 1.76
CA THR A 491 20.86 -5.61 2.61
C THR A 491 20.81 -4.28 1.86
N ASN A 492 21.09 -4.29 0.56
CA ASN A 492 21.10 -3.10 -0.30
C ASN A 492 20.63 -3.52 -1.71
N GLY A 493 19.65 -2.83 -2.29
CA GLY A 493 19.17 -3.14 -3.64
C GLY A 493 20.23 -3.03 -4.74
N ASN A 494 21.27 -2.20 -4.55
CA ASN A 494 22.42 -2.17 -5.46
C ASN A 494 23.29 -3.42 -5.37
N ALA A 495 23.23 -4.21 -4.29
CA ALA A 495 24.13 -5.32 -4.09
C ALA A 495 23.97 -6.41 -5.15
N ILE A 496 22.76 -6.65 -5.66
CA ILE A 496 22.54 -7.63 -6.75
C ILE A 496 23.25 -7.19 -8.03
N GLU A 497 23.14 -5.89 -8.37
CA GLU A 497 23.82 -5.35 -9.56
C GLU A 497 25.33 -5.35 -9.36
N VAL A 498 25.82 -4.85 -8.22
CA VAL A 498 27.25 -4.81 -7.91
C VAL A 498 27.82 -6.23 -7.96
N LEU A 499 27.16 -7.19 -7.31
CA LEU A 499 27.56 -8.60 -7.32
C LEU A 499 27.64 -9.17 -8.74
N SER A 500 26.69 -8.81 -9.63
CA SER A 500 26.73 -9.25 -11.03
C SER A 500 27.91 -8.71 -11.83
N ARG A 501 28.50 -7.58 -11.40
CA ARG A 501 29.67 -6.94 -12.03
C ARG A 501 30.97 -7.20 -11.25
N THR A 502 30.89 -7.81 -10.07
CA THR A 502 32.05 -8.10 -9.23
C THR A 502 32.94 -9.13 -9.92
N THR A 503 34.21 -8.77 -10.11
CA THR A 503 35.23 -9.63 -10.72
C THR A 503 36.17 -10.24 -9.69
N HIS A 504 36.30 -9.63 -8.52
CA HIS A 504 37.21 -10.04 -7.46
C HIS A 504 36.45 -10.10 -6.14
N ILE A 505 36.65 -11.19 -5.40
CA ILE A 505 36.10 -11.37 -4.06
C ILE A 505 37.29 -11.48 -3.11
N VAL A 506 37.37 -10.55 -2.15
CA VAL A 506 38.40 -10.56 -1.11
C VAL A 506 37.74 -11.05 0.17
N PHE A 507 38.23 -12.17 0.69
CA PHE A 507 37.73 -12.74 1.93
C PHE A 507 38.60 -12.26 3.08
N ASP A 508 37.96 -11.85 4.18
CA ASP A 508 38.67 -11.80 5.46
C ASP A 508 39.04 -13.23 5.88
N LYS A 509 40.13 -13.39 6.62
CA LYS A 509 40.55 -14.73 7.07
C LYS A 509 39.69 -15.18 8.25
N THR A 510 39.67 -14.37 9.31
CA THR A 510 39.15 -14.77 10.61
C THR A 510 37.63 -14.65 10.66
N GLY A 511 36.93 -15.74 10.95
CA GLY A 511 35.46 -15.74 11.03
C GLY A 511 34.74 -15.73 9.67
N THR A 512 35.49 -15.70 8.55
CA THR A 512 34.95 -15.91 7.19
C THR A 512 35.51 -17.18 6.57
N LEU A 513 36.84 -17.32 6.48
CA LEU A 513 37.49 -18.56 6.03
C LEU A 513 37.77 -19.53 7.18
N THR A 514 37.82 -19.03 8.42
CA THR A 514 38.06 -19.83 9.63
C THR A 514 36.84 -19.81 10.54
N PHE A 515 36.69 -20.84 11.37
CA PHE A 515 35.60 -20.98 12.34
C PHE A 515 35.59 -19.91 13.46
N GLY A 516 36.56 -19.00 13.50
CA GLY A 516 36.58 -17.91 14.49
C GLY A 516 36.86 -18.35 15.93
N THR A 517 37.11 -19.64 16.15
CA THR A 517 37.59 -20.22 17.42
C THR A 517 39.07 -20.59 17.28
N PRO A 518 39.89 -20.38 18.33
CA PRO A 518 41.29 -20.80 18.33
C PRO A 518 41.47 -22.30 18.16
#